data_AF-A0A2E9TIP1-F1
#
_entry.id   AF-A0A2E9TIP1-F1
#
_cell.length_a   1.000
_cell.length_b   1.000
_cell.length_c   1.000
_cell.angle_alpha   90.00
_cell.angle_beta   90.00
_cell.angle_gamma   90.00
#
_symmetry.space_group_name_H-M   'P 1'
#
loop_
_entity.id
_entity.type
_entity.pdbx_description
1 polymer ?
#
loop_
_entity_poly.entity_id
_entity_poly.type
_entity_poly.pdbx_seq_one_letter_code
_entity_poly.pdbx_strand_id
1 'polypeptide(L)'
;MSFYEGETLRFKKLNDDYFITARISGITDDNIKFNNIEIPIDEINVVDIRDKSSNFMRRFGTYFSGGSAAYFLIDFINLSVVQRASASEVYDSKILLGCSVGIGIGFGLRQIKKKYFKRKKLNRIWIQESI
;
A
#
# COMPACT_ATOMS: atom_id res chain seq x y z
N MET A 1 -13.75 1.57 -5.07
CA MET A 1 -13.45 1.91 -3.65
C MET A 1 -14.49 2.89 -3.24
N SER A 2 -15.19 2.59 -2.15
CA SER A 2 -16.36 3.34 -1.74
C SER A 2 -16.21 3.96 -0.36
N PHE A 3 -16.86 5.11 -0.19
CA PHE A 3 -16.96 5.82 1.09
C PHE A 3 -18.43 5.86 1.52
N TYR A 4 -18.64 5.79 2.82
CA TYR A 4 -19.96 5.68 3.45
C TYR A 4 -20.14 6.72 4.55
N GLU A 5 -21.39 7.04 4.85
CA GLU A 5 -21.73 7.87 6.00
C GLU A 5 -21.20 7.26 7.31
N GLY A 6 -20.78 8.12 8.22
CA GLY A 6 -20.13 7.74 9.47
C GLY A 6 -18.63 7.45 9.33
N GLU A 7 -18.08 7.28 8.12
CA GLU A 7 -16.64 7.12 7.92
C GLU A 7 -15.88 8.45 8.04
N THR A 8 -14.60 8.37 8.38
CA THR A 8 -13.70 9.53 8.35
C THR A 8 -13.03 9.63 6.98
N LEU A 9 -13.18 10.78 6.33
CA LEU A 9 -12.51 11.11 5.09
C LEU A 9 -11.36 12.08 5.39
N ARG A 10 -10.18 11.79 4.82
CA ARG A 10 -9.06 12.73 4.82
C ARG A 10 -8.79 13.18 3.39
N PHE A 11 -8.91 14.47 3.12
CA PHE A 11 -8.87 15.02 1.76
C PHE A 11 -8.22 16.40 1.71
N LYS A 12 -7.88 16.86 0.50
CA LYS A 12 -7.31 18.17 0.19
C LYS A 12 -8.18 18.81 -0.89
N LYS A 13 -8.61 20.06 -0.69
CA LYS A 13 -9.33 20.82 -1.71
C LYS A 13 -8.41 21.24 -2.87
N LEU A 14 -8.97 21.77 -3.95
CA LEU A 14 -8.20 22.25 -5.12
C LEU A 14 -7.16 23.31 -4.76
N ASN A 15 -7.52 24.25 -3.88
CA ASN A 15 -6.71 25.43 -3.56
C ASN A 15 -6.08 25.40 -2.16
N ASP A 16 -6.37 24.38 -1.36
CA ASP A 16 -5.79 24.24 -0.03
C ASP A 16 -4.45 23.54 -0.15
N ASP A 17 -3.53 23.77 0.80
CA ASP A 17 -2.25 23.06 0.84
C ASP A 17 -2.14 21.93 1.86
N TYR A 18 -3.09 21.88 2.80
CA TYR A 18 -3.13 20.93 3.90
C TYR A 18 -4.23 19.87 3.70
N PHE A 19 -4.11 18.77 4.44
CA PHE A 19 -5.18 17.76 4.51
C PHE A 19 -6.17 18.11 5.62
N ILE A 20 -7.45 18.03 5.29
CA ILE A 20 -8.57 18.12 6.21
C ILE A 20 -9.04 16.70 6.52
N THR A 21 -9.33 16.43 7.78
CA THR A 21 -9.93 15.17 8.24
C THR A 21 -11.30 15.47 8.80
N ALA A 22 -12.34 14.86 8.24
CA ALA A 22 -13.72 15.08 8.66
C ALA A 22 -14.56 13.81 8.55
N ARG A 23 -15.56 13.67 9.44
CA ARG A 23 -16.51 12.57 9.40
C ARG A 23 -17.64 12.87 8.42
N ILE A 24 -17.89 11.94 7.51
CA ILE A 24 -19.00 12.03 6.56
C ILE A 24 -20.30 11.90 7.35
N SER A 25 -21.15 12.92 7.28
CA SER A 25 -22.48 12.93 7.89
C SER A 25 -23.60 12.76 6.86
N GLY A 26 -23.31 12.92 5.58
CA GLY A 26 -24.26 12.76 4.48
C GLY A 26 -23.55 12.73 3.14
N ILE A 27 -24.09 11.98 2.19
CA ILE A 27 -23.60 11.94 0.80
C ILE A 27 -24.76 12.29 -0.13
N THR A 28 -24.52 13.19 -1.09
CA THR A 28 -25.43 13.45 -2.20
C THR A 28 -24.68 13.33 -3.53
N ASP A 29 -25.40 13.43 -4.66
CA ASP A 29 -24.82 13.31 -6.00
C ASP A 29 -23.63 14.25 -6.25
N ASP A 30 -23.74 15.50 -5.78
CA ASP A 30 -22.77 16.56 -6.07
C ASP A 30 -21.96 17.02 -4.85
N ASN A 31 -22.38 16.67 -3.63
CA ASN A 31 -21.79 17.17 -2.40
C ASN A 31 -21.53 16.07 -1.36
N ILE A 32 -20.50 16.28 -0.54
CA ILE A 32 -20.28 15.50 0.67
C ILE A 32 -20.58 16.41 1.85
N LYS A 33 -21.48 15.97 2.72
CA LYS A 33 -21.76 16.60 4.00
C LYS A 33 -20.84 16.03 5.06
N PHE A 34 -20.21 16.93 5.79
CA PHE A 34 -19.50 16.67 7.02
C PHE A 34 -20.26 17.35 8.16
N ASN A 35 -20.01 16.94 9.41
CA ASN A 35 -20.79 17.39 10.58
C ASN A 35 -21.19 18.88 10.58
N ASN A 36 -20.28 19.77 10.15
CA ASN A 36 -20.50 21.22 10.20
C ASN A 36 -20.35 21.93 8.83
N ILE A 37 -20.02 21.21 7.76
CA ILE A 37 -19.75 21.81 6.44
C ILE A 37 -20.20 20.89 5.32
N GLU A 38 -20.67 21.45 4.22
CA GLU A 38 -20.95 20.74 2.97
C GLU A 38 -19.92 21.17 1.93
N ILE A 39 -19.34 20.20 1.22
CA ILE A 39 -18.29 20.46 0.24
C ILE A 39 -18.68 19.82 -1.09
N PRO A 40 -18.71 20.58 -2.19
CA PRO A 40 -18.85 20.05 -3.53
C PRO A 40 -17.74 19.04 -3.85
N ILE A 41 -18.10 17.89 -4.42
CA ILE A 41 -17.13 16.83 -4.70
C ILE A 41 -16.05 17.36 -5.67
N ASP A 42 -16.37 18.29 -6.57
CA ASP A 42 -15.45 18.90 -7.55
C ASP A 42 -14.39 19.80 -6.94
N GLU A 43 -14.64 20.35 -5.76
CA GLU A 43 -13.61 21.03 -4.96
C GLU A 43 -12.58 20.05 -4.36
N ILE A 44 -12.88 18.76 -4.27
CA ILE A 44 -11.97 17.75 -3.69
C ILE A 44 -10.94 17.31 -4.74
N ASN A 45 -9.68 17.68 -4.52
CA ASN A 45 -8.56 17.39 -5.41
C ASN A 45 -7.92 16.03 -5.12
N VAL A 46 -7.62 15.79 -3.84
CA VAL A 46 -6.91 14.59 -3.39
C VAL A 46 -7.62 13.99 -2.20
N VAL A 47 -7.81 12.67 -2.23
CA VAL A 47 -8.28 11.89 -1.09
C VAL A 47 -7.17 10.95 -0.63
N ASP A 48 -6.90 10.94 0.67
CA ASP A 48 -6.03 9.96 1.31
C ASP A 48 -6.79 8.64 1.44
N ILE A 49 -6.28 7.61 0.75
CA ILE A 49 -6.90 6.28 0.70
C ILE A 49 -5.99 5.22 1.31
N ARG A 50 -4.98 5.60 2.09
CA ARG A 50 -4.02 4.67 2.68
C ARG A 50 -4.70 3.52 3.41
N ASP A 51 -5.77 3.79 4.14
CA ASP A 51 -6.42 2.78 4.98
C ASP A 51 -7.44 1.92 4.22
N LYS A 52 -8.00 2.43 3.11
CA LYS A 52 -8.87 1.65 2.23
C LYS A 52 -8.11 0.91 1.12
N SER A 53 -6.87 1.33 0.80
CA SER A 53 -6.08 0.73 -0.29
C SER A 53 -5.67 -0.71 0.03
N SER A 54 -5.67 -1.57 -0.99
CA SER A 54 -5.25 -2.96 -0.83
C SER A 54 -3.81 -3.05 -0.32
N ASN A 55 -3.60 -3.85 0.72
CA ASN A 55 -2.28 -4.19 1.25
C ASN A 55 -1.64 -5.38 0.52
N PHE A 56 -2.18 -5.82 -0.63
CA PHE A 56 -1.73 -7.01 -1.35
C PHE A 56 -0.23 -6.96 -1.68
N MET A 57 0.24 -5.93 -2.39
CA MET A 57 1.67 -5.81 -2.76
C MET A 57 2.57 -5.73 -1.53
N ARG A 58 2.10 -5.08 -0.45
CA ARG A 58 2.81 -5.04 0.83
C ARG A 58 2.97 -6.42 1.45
N ARG A 59 1.90 -7.20 1.50
CA ARG A 59 1.88 -8.57 2.05
C ARG A 59 2.71 -9.52 1.18
N PHE A 60 2.47 -9.50 -0.13
CA PHE A 60 3.18 -10.32 -1.09
C PHE A 60 4.68 -10.04 -1.07
N GLY A 61 5.08 -8.77 -1.13
CA GLY A 61 6.49 -8.37 -1.02
C GLY A 61 7.14 -8.81 0.30
N THR A 62 6.42 -8.72 1.42
CA THR A 62 6.91 -9.20 2.73
C THR A 62 7.14 -10.71 2.74
N TYR A 63 6.19 -11.50 2.22
CA TYR A 63 6.35 -12.96 2.14
C TYR A 63 7.43 -13.37 1.16
N PHE A 64 7.53 -12.69 0.01
CA PHE A 64 8.54 -12.99 -1.00
C PHE A 64 9.96 -12.68 -0.50
N SER A 65 10.17 -11.52 0.13
CA SER A 65 11.46 -11.17 0.72
C SER A 65 11.81 -12.08 1.90
N GLY A 66 10.82 -12.35 2.78
CA GLY A 66 11.01 -13.20 3.94
C GLY A 66 11.31 -14.65 3.56
N GLY A 67 10.60 -15.19 2.57
CA GLY A 67 10.83 -16.52 2.02
C GLY A 67 12.22 -16.64 1.37
N SER A 68 12.65 -15.63 0.62
CA SER A 68 13.99 -15.60 0.01
C SER A 68 15.11 -15.56 1.07
N ALA A 69 14.93 -14.76 2.12
CA ALA A 69 15.87 -14.71 3.24
C ALA A 69 15.90 -16.03 4.04
N ALA A 70 14.74 -16.61 4.32
CA ALA A 70 14.64 -17.89 5.01
C ALA A 70 15.28 -19.03 4.20
N TYR A 71 15.05 -19.07 2.88
CA TYR A 71 15.68 -20.04 1.99
C TYR A 71 17.20 -19.91 2.01
N PHE A 72 17.73 -18.69 1.88
CA PHE A 72 19.15 -18.43 2.00
C PHE A 72 19.74 -18.93 3.32
N LEU A 73 19.06 -18.67 4.45
CA LEU A 73 19.51 -19.13 5.77
C LEU A 73 19.53 -20.65 5.89
N ILE A 74 18.48 -21.33 5.41
CA ILE A 74 18.39 -22.79 5.42
C ILE A 74 19.52 -23.39 4.59
N ASP A 75 19.72 -22.87 3.38
CA ASP A 75 20.76 -23.35 2.48
C ASP A 75 22.17 -23.11 3.05
N PHE A 76 22.40 -21.93 3.63
CA PHE A 76 23.64 -21.60 4.33
C PHE A 76 23.92 -22.56 5.50
N ILE A 77 22.92 -22.87 6.32
CA ILE A 77 23.06 -23.82 7.44
C ILE A 77 23.37 -25.22 6.90
N ASN A 78 22.65 -25.66 5.86
CA ASN A 78 22.84 -26.98 5.27
C ASN A 78 24.27 -27.13 4.71
N LEU A 79 24.74 -26.17 3.91
CA LEU A 79 26.07 -26.21 3.31
C LEU A 79 27.17 -26.04 4.37
N SER A 80 27.04 -25.07 5.28
CA SER A 80 28.10 -24.75 6.25
C SER A 80 28.17 -25.75 7.41
N VAL A 81 27.03 -26.15 7.98
CA VAL A 81 26.98 -26.93 9.22
C VAL A 81 26.83 -28.42 8.93
N VAL A 82 25.88 -28.79 8.05
CA VAL A 82 25.57 -30.19 7.78
C VAL A 82 26.63 -30.80 6.86
N GLN A 83 26.94 -30.11 5.77
CA GLN A 83 27.86 -30.62 4.73
C GLN A 83 29.31 -30.20 4.95
N ARG A 84 29.59 -29.24 5.85
CA ARG A 84 30.93 -28.67 6.10
C ARG A 84 31.62 -28.23 4.80
N ALA A 85 30.84 -27.70 3.87
CA ALA A 85 31.31 -27.22 2.58
C ALA A 85 32.29 -26.07 2.76
N SER A 86 33.19 -25.89 1.79
CA SER A 86 34.14 -24.80 1.78
C SER A 86 33.43 -23.44 1.64
N ALA A 87 34.07 -22.36 2.08
CA ALA A 87 33.47 -21.02 1.99
C ALA A 87 33.06 -20.65 0.55
N SER A 88 33.81 -21.11 -0.46
CA SER A 88 33.47 -20.90 -1.88
C SER A 88 32.21 -21.63 -2.34
N GLU A 89 31.86 -22.74 -1.70
CA GLU A 89 30.64 -23.51 -2.00
C GLU A 89 29.44 -22.96 -1.23
N VAL A 90 29.65 -22.50 0.01
CA VAL A 90 28.63 -21.82 0.81
C VAL A 90 28.23 -20.47 0.20
N TYR A 91 29.18 -19.76 -0.39
CA TYR A 91 28.95 -18.50 -1.10
C TYR A 91 28.81 -18.72 -2.62
N ASP A 92 28.00 -19.71 -3.04
CA ASP A 92 27.66 -19.86 -4.46
C ASP A 92 27.01 -18.55 -4.96
N SER A 93 27.72 -17.91 -5.88
CA SER A 93 27.30 -16.67 -6.53
C SER A 93 25.88 -16.71 -7.09
N LYS A 94 25.39 -17.87 -7.56
CA LYS A 94 24.04 -18.01 -8.11
C LYS A 94 22.97 -17.98 -7.02
N ILE A 95 23.19 -18.67 -5.90
CA ILE A 95 22.24 -18.73 -4.77
C ILE A 95 22.21 -17.37 -4.08
N LEU A 96 23.39 -16.77 -3.84
CA LEU A 96 23.50 -15.46 -3.22
C LEU A 96 22.88 -14.36 -4.09
N LEU A 97 23.11 -14.38 -5.40
CA LEU A 97 22.48 -13.43 -6.34
C LEU A 97 20.96 -13.66 -6.42
N GLY A 98 20.50 -14.90 -6.51
CA GLY A 98 19.07 -15.23 -6.53
C GLY A 98 18.32 -14.76 -5.29
N CYS A 99 18.88 -15.04 -4.09
CA CYS A 99 18.27 -14.65 -2.83
C CYS A 99 18.31 -13.13 -2.60
N SER A 100 19.41 -12.46 -2.97
CA SER A 100 19.52 -11.00 -2.85
C SER A 100 18.56 -10.28 -3.80
N VAL A 101 18.37 -10.76 -5.03
CA VAL A 101 17.34 -10.27 -5.96
C VAL A 101 15.94 -10.51 -5.38
N GLY A 102 15.67 -11.70 -4.83
CA GLY A 102 14.39 -12.03 -4.20
C GLY A 102 14.04 -11.10 -3.03
N ILE A 103 15.01 -10.85 -2.15
CA ILE A 103 14.89 -9.90 -1.04
C ILE A 103 14.64 -8.48 -1.56
N GLY A 104 15.45 -8.03 -2.54
CA GLY A 104 15.37 -6.69 -3.10
C GLY A 104 14.03 -6.41 -3.79
N ILE A 105 13.56 -7.33 -4.64
CA ILE A 105 12.26 -7.22 -5.32
C ILE A 105 11.13 -7.25 -4.28
N GLY A 106 11.17 -8.16 -3.31
CA GLY A 106 10.16 -8.24 -2.26
C GLY A 106 10.08 -6.95 -1.44
N PHE A 107 11.23 -6.36 -1.10
CA PHE A 107 11.29 -5.07 -0.41
C PHE A 107 10.74 -3.93 -1.28
N GLY A 108 11.06 -3.90 -2.58
CA GLY A 108 10.53 -2.93 -3.52
C GLY A 108 9.00 -3.00 -3.63
N LEU A 109 8.45 -4.19 -3.82
CA LEU A 109 7.01 -4.44 -3.85
C LEU A 109 6.31 -3.97 -2.57
N ARG A 110 6.98 -4.08 -1.41
CA ARG A 110 6.45 -3.61 -0.13
C ARG A 110 6.17 -2.11 -0.12
N GLN A 111 6.94 -1.32 -0.86
CA GLN A 111 6.79 0.14 -0.94
C GLN A 111 5.64 0.57 -1.86
N ILE A 112 5.16 -0.32 -2.72
CA ILE A 112 4.07 -0.05 -3.66
C ILE A 112 2.74 -0.15 -2.90
N LYS A 113 2.37 0.95 -2.23
CA LYS A 113 1.05 1.15 -1.65
C LYS A 113 0.43 2.42 -2.22
N LYS A 114 -0.80 2.32 -2.73
CA LYS A 114 -1.56 3.50 -3.17
C LYS A 114 -1.91 4.35 -1.95
N LYS A 115 -1.29 5.51 -1.83
CA LYS A 115 -1.51 6.42 -0.68
C LYS A 115 -2.61 7.44 -0.97
N TYR A 116 -2.59 7.98 -2.18
CA TYR A 116 -3.45 9.10 -2.55
C TYR A 116 -4.22 8.78 -3.82
N PHE A 117 -5.45 9.24 -3.85
CA PHE A 117 -6.27 9.29 -5.03
C PHE A 117 -6.40 10.74 -5.47
N LYS A 118 -5.88 11.09 -6.65
CA LYS A 118 -6.11 12.40 -7.25
C LYS A 118 -7.30 12.28 -8.21
N ARG A 119 -8.29 13.16 -8.07
CA ARG A 119 -9.43 13.23 -8.98
C ARG A 119 -8.95 13.75 -10.35
N LYS A 120 -8.42 12.86 -11.19
CA LYS A 120 -8.33 13.09 -12.64
C LYS A 120 -9.69 12.69 -13.23
N LYS A 121 -10.09 13.31 -14.36
CA LYS A 121 -11.33 13.02 -15.14
C LYS A 121 -11.61 11.52 -15.44
N LEU A 122 -10.71 10.60 -15.08
CA LEU A 122 -10.74 9.17 -15.41
C LEU A 122 -10.87 8.22 -14.21
N ASN A 123 -10.90 8.70 -12.95
CA ASN A 123 -11.06 7.79 -11.81
C ASN A 123 -12.24 8.23 -10.92
N ARG A 124 -13.22 7.34 -10.77
CA ARG A 124 -14.39 7.52 -9.88
C ARG A 124 -14.04 7.01 -8.48
N ILE A 125 -14.06 7.90 -7.50
CA ILE A 125 -14.35 7.48 -6.12
C ILE A 125 -15.85 7.17 -6.12
N TRP A 126 -16.23 5.95 -5.76
CA TRP A 126 -17.63 5.55 -5.76
C TRP A 126 -18.21 5.84 -4.39
N ILE A 127 -18.75 7.03 -4.18
CA ILE A 127 -19.41 7.35 -2.92
C ILE A 127 -20.81 6.71 -3.00
N GLN A 128 -21.18 5.90 -2.03
CA GLN A 128 -22.42 5.13 -2.06
C GLN A 128 -23.31 5.59 -0.92
N GLU A 129 -24.53 6.01 -1.25
CA GLU A 129 -25.54 6.42 -0.27
C GLU A 129 -25.92 5.23 0.62
N SER A 130 -26.14 5.49 1.91
CA SER A 130 -26.73 4.49 2.80
C SER A 130 -28.18 4.24 2.37
N ILE A 131 -28.52 2.97 2.11
CA ILE A 131 -29.90 2.52 1.88
C ILE A 131 -30.73 2.72 3.14
#